data_AF-A0A6H5J6C6-F1
#
_entry.id   AF-A0A6H5J6C6-F1
#
_cell.length_a   1.000
_cell.length_b   1.000
_cell.length_c   1.000
_cell.angle_alpha   90.00
_cell.angle_beta   90.00
_cell.angle_gamma   90.00
#
_symmetry.space_group_name_H-M   'P 1'
#
loop_
_entity.id
_entity.type
_entity.pdbx_description
1 polymer ?
#
loop_
_entity_poly.entity_id
_entity_poly.type
_entity_poly.pdbx_seq_one_letter_code
_entity_poly.pdbx_strand_id
1 'polypeptide(L)'
;MKFGGKGMIQLMVLLYNWVWKNEYTPSRWRKGVVVNLFKKGDKTDPGNYRGITLLFNTVGKVFCKLLNDRIVGVLEREHSISEGQAGFRKKRGCVDHVFTVGESR
;
A
#
# COMPACT_ATOMS: atom_id res chain seq x y z
N MET A 1 3.72 9.18 13.96
CA MET A 1 3.40 9.09 15.40
C MET A 1 4.68 8.86 16.19
N LYS A 2 5.58 9.85 16.22
CA LYS A 2 6.96 9.66 16.72
C LYS A 2 7.05 9.68 18.26
N PHE A 3 6.01 10.16 18.95
CA PHE A 3 6.03 10.43 20.40
C PHE A 3 4.89 9.73 21.18
N GLY A 4 4.25 8.71 20.61
CA GLY A 4 3.07 8.08 21.23
C GLY A 4 3.36 7.10 22.38
N GLY A 5 4.59 6.60 22.49
CA GLY A 5 4.97 5.63 23.53
C GLY A 5 4.20 4.30 23.50
N LYS A 6 4.34 3.48 24.55
CA LYS A 6 3.71 2.15 24.66
C LYS A 6 2.18 2.21 24.73
N GLY A 7 1.62 3.21 25.41
CA GLY A 7 0.16 3.35 25.57
C GLY A 7 -0.56 3.55 24.22
N MET A 8 0.01 4.37 23.33
CA MET A 8 -0.55 4.57 21.99
C MET A 8 -0.54 3.27 21.17
N ILE A 9 0.52 2.46 21.28
CA ILE A 9 0.61 1.17 20.58
C ILE A 9 -0.52 0.25 21.07
N GLN A 10 -0.74 0.15 22.38
CA GLN A 10 -1.82 -0.67 22.94
C GLN A 10 -3.19 -0.21 22.44
N LEU A 11 -3.47 1.09 22.43
CA LEU A 11 -4.72 1.64 21.91
C LEU A 11 -4.90 1.35 20.42
N MET A 12 -3.84 1.46 19.62
CA MET A 12 -3.89 1.13 18.19
C MET A 12 -4.18 -0.36 17.98
N VAL A 13 -3.55 -1.25 18.75
CA VAL A 13 -3.82 -2.70 18.69
C VAL A 13 -5.29 -2.99 19.02
N LEU A 14 -5.81 -2.41 20.10
CA LEU A 14 -7.22 -2.57 20.48
C LEU A 14 -8.16 -2.08 19.37
N LEU A 15 -7.89 -0.89 18.82
CA LEU A 15 -8.68 -0.31 17.73
C LEU A 15 -8.65 -1.20 16.48
N TYR A 16 -7.48 -1.68 16.06
CA TYR A 16 -7.35 -2.51 14.86
C TYR A 16 -8.00 -3.88 15.02
N ASN A 17 -7.91 -4.49 16.19
CA ASN A 17 -8.60 -5.74 16.47
C ASN A 17 -10.11 -5.56 16.46
N TRP A 18 -10.61 -4.45 17.00
CA TRP A 18 -12.03 -4.12 16.95
C TRP A 18 -12.50 -3.87 15.50
N VAL A 19 -11.77 -3.08 14.72
CA VAL A 19 -12.07 -2.83 13.29
C VAL A 19 -12.08 -4.13 12.49
N TRP A 20 -11.11 -5.01 12.73
CA TRP A 20 -11.03 -6.32 12.08
C TRP A 20 -12.23 -7.21 12.43
N LYS A 21 -12.56 -7.32 13.72
CA LYS A 21 -13.65 -8.18 14.20
C LYS A 21 -15.03 -7.71 13.72
N ASN A 22 -15.26 -6.41 13.62
CA ASN A 22 -16.54 -5.84 13.24
C ASN A 22 -16.65 -5.51 11.75
N GLU A 23 -15.58 -5.76 10.98
CA GLU A 23 -15.48 -5.42 9.55
C GLU A 23 -15.83 -3.96 9.22
N TYR A 24 -15.69 -3.08 10.21
CA TYR A 24 -16.11 -1.69 10.14
C TYR A 24 -14.93 -0.75 10.28
N THR A 25 -14.69 0.04 9.23
CA THR A 25 -13.70 1.13 9.27
C THR A 25 -14.38 2.48 9.52
N PRO A 26 -13.78 3.35 10.35
CA PRO A 26 -14.31 4.71 10.55
C PRO A 26 -14.41 5.49 9.23
N SER A 27 -15.50 6.24 9.05
CA SER A 27 -15.74 7.02 7.81
C SER A 27 -14.60 7.99 7.48
N ARG A 28 -13.96 8.58 8.49
CA ARG A 28 -12.82 9.49 8.32
C ARG A 28 -11.60 8.81 7.68
N TRP A 29 -11.43 7.50 7.82
CA TRP A 29 -10.32 6.77 7.21
C TRP A 29 -10.45 6.72 5.68
N ARG A 30 -11.68 6.84 5.17
CA ARG A 30 -12.02 6.81 3.74
C ARG A 30 -11.99 8.20 3.10
N LYS A 31 -11.68 9.26 3.85
CA LYS A 31 -11.62 10.63 3.33
C LYS A 31 -10.19 11.03 2.96
N GLY A 32 -10.05 11.71 1.83
CA GLY A 32 -8.80 12.29 1.36
C GLY A 32 -9.03 13.44 0.39
N VAL A 33 -7.94 14.10 0.00
CA VAL A 33 -7.94 15.16 -1.02
C VAL A 33 -7.24 14.67 -2.28
N VAL A 34 -7.79 14.99 -3.45
CA VAL A 34 -7.13 14.72 -4.73
C VAL A 34 -6.18 15.87 -5.04
N VAL A 35 -4.93 15.53 -5.35
CA VAL A 35 -3.89 16.48 -5.75
C VAL A 35 -3.32 16.00 -7.08
N ASN A 36 -3.11 16.93 -8.02
CA ASN A 36 -2.53 16.63 -9.32
C ASN A 36 -1.00 16.71 -9.25
N LEU A 37 -0.33 15.59 -9.52
CA LEU A 37 1.13 15.51 -9.60
C LEU A 37 1.55 15.54 -11.07
N PHE A 38 2.36 16.53 -11.45
CA PHE A 38 2.92 16.60 -12.81
C PHE A 38 3.78 15.37 -13.10
N LYS A 39 3.56 14.73 -14.26
CA LYS A 39 4.27 13.52 -14.69
C LYS A 39 5.42 13.83 -15.66
N LYS A 40 5.12 14.39 -16.84
CA LYS A 40 6.09 14.75 -17.91
C LYS A 40 5.36 15.48 -19.04
N GLY A 41 6.09 16.13 -19.97
CA GLY A 41 5.49 16.76 -21.16
C GLY A 41 5.17 18.24 -20.96
N ASP A 42 4.18 18.75 -21.69
CA ASP A 42 3.72 20.14 -21.55
C ASP A 42 2.91 20.30 -20.25
N LYS A 43 3.20 21.37 -19.50
CA LYS A 43 2.52 21.70 -18.23
C LYS A 43 1.12 22.28 -18.45
N THR A 44 0.81 22.76 -19.66
CA THR A 44 -0.50 23.30 -19.99
C THR A 44 -1.54 22.22 -20.30
N ASP A 45 -1.07 21.03 -20.70
CA ASP A 45 -1.91 19.87 -20.99
C ASP A 45 -2.30 19.14 -19.69
N PRO A 46 -3.60 19.06 -19.34
CA PRO A 46 -4.08 18.33 -18.16
C PRO A 46 -3.73 16.83 -18.17
N GLY A 47 -3.58 16.21 -19.35
CA GLY A 47 -3.21 14.80 -19.51
C GLY A 47 -1.82 14.46 -18.97
N ASN A 48 -0.97 15.48 -18.78
CA ASN A 48 0.38 15.34 -18.25
C ASN A 48 0.44 15.34 -16.71
N TYR A 49 -0.72 15.38 -16.04
CA TYR A 49 -0.82 15.25 -14.58
C TYR A 49 -1.45 13.93 -14.18
N ARG A 50 -1.02 13.41 -13.03
CA ARG A 50 -1.59 12.24 -12.38
C ARG A 50 -2.29 12.67 -11.10
N GLY A 51 -3.60 12.47 -11.03
CA GLY A 51 -4.34 12.63 -9.77
C GLY A 51 -3.88 11.58 -8.74
N ILE A 52 -3.48 12.03 -7.55
CA ILE A 52 -3.19 11.18 -6.39
C ILE A 52 -4.10 11.58 -5.24
N THR A 53 -4.57 10.59 -4.47
CA THR A 53 -5.40 10.85 -3.29
C THR A 53 -4.54 10.82 -2.03
N LEU A 54 -4.48 11.95 -1.34
CA LEU A 54 -3.84 12.06 -0.03
C LEU A 54 -4.88 11.78 1.06
N LEU A 55 -4.83 10.58 1.65
CA LEU A 55 -5.70 10.23 2.78
C LEU A 55 -5.36 11.06 4.02
N PHE A 56 -6.39 11.61 4.66
CA PHE A 56 -6.25 12.45 5.86
C PHE A 56 -5.82 11.67 7.11
N ASN A 57 -6.00 10.34 7.10
CA ASN A 57 -5.86 9.53 8.30
C ASN A 57 -4.58 8.65 8.26
N THR A 58 -3.62 8.95 9.15
CA THR A 58 -2.40 8.14 9.32
C THR A 58 -2.66 6.80 10.01
N VAL A 59 -3.61 6.72 10.95
CA VAL A 59 -4.01 5.49 11.65
C VAL A 59 -4.56 4.46 10.66
N GLY A 60 -5.40 4.89 9.72
CA GLY A 60 -5.93 4.03 8.65
C GLY A 60 -4.83 3.52 7.72
N LYS A 61 -3.86 4.37 7.34
CA LYS A 61 -2.70 3.95 6.52
C LYS A 61 -1.89 2.84 7.21
N VAL A 62 -1.68 2.95 8.52
CA VAL A 62 -0.96 1.92 9.29
C VAL A 62 -1.75 0.61 9.31
N PHE A 63 -3.08 0.66 9.45
CA PHE A 63 -3.91 -0.53 9.35
C PHE A 63 -3.83 -1.19 7.98
N CYS A 64 -3.93 -0.41 6.90
CA CYS A 64 -3.76 -0.93 5.54
C CYS A 64 -2.40 -1.59 5.33
N LYS A 65 -1.32 -1.02 5.89
CA LYS A 65 0.01 -1.63 5.83
C LYS A 65 0.05 -2.98 6.54
N LEU A 66 -0.57 -3.08 7.72
CA LEU A 66 -0.67 -4.34 8.47
C LEU A 66 -1.44 -5.40 7.67
N LEU A 67 -2.57 -5.03 7.06
CA LEU A 67 -3.34 -5.93 6.21
C LEU A 67 -2.54 -6.40 5.01
N ASN A 68 -1.86 -5.47 4.32
CA ASN A 68 -1.00 -5.79 3.19
C ASN A 68 0.10 -6.78 3.57
N ASP A 69 0.76 -6.59 4.73
CA ASP A 69 1.79 -7.52 5.19
C ASP A 69 1.25 -8.92 5.49
N ARG A 70 0.02 -9.03 6.03
CA ARG A 70 -0.64 -10.31 6.26
C ARG A 70 -0.98 -11.01 4.94
N ILE A 71 -1.59 -10.29 4.00
CA ILE A 71 -2.00 -10.83 2.70
C ILE A 71 -0.77 -11.29 1.91
N VAL A 72 0.23 -10.43 1.76
CA VAL A 72 1.48 -10.78 1.06
C VAL A 72 2.16 -11.97 1.73
N GLY A 73 2.15 -12.04 3.07
CA GLY A 73 2.74 -13.16 3.79
C GLY A 73 2.03 -14.51 3.58
N VAL A 74 0.73 -14.50 3.26
CA VAL A 74 -0.01 -15.71 2.85
C VAL A 74 0.30 -16.05 1.40
N LEU A 75 0.18 -15.08 0.50
CA LEU A 75 0.39 -15.27 -0.94
C LEU A 75 1.78 -15.82 -1.28
N GLU A 76 2.83 -15.36 -0.58
CA GLU A 76 4.19 -15.88 -0.77
C GLU A 76 4.38 -17.29 -0.22
N ARG A 77 3.70 -17.63 0.89
CA ARG A 77 3.78 -18.96 1.52
C ARG A 77 3.09 -20.02 0.68
N GLU A 78 1.97 -19.65 0.07
CA GLU A 78 1.16 -20.52 -0.77
C GLU A 78 1.63 -20.55 -2.23
N HIS A 79 2.71 -19.83 -2.56
CA HIS A 79 3.23 -19.68 -3.93
C HIS A 79 2.14 -19.25 -4.94
N SER A 80 1.17 -18.44 -4.49
CA SER A 80 0.02 -18.03 -5.31
C SER A 80 0.34 -16.88 -6.28
N ILE A 81 1.52 -16.29 -6.18
CA ILE A 81 2.00 -15.22 -7.06
C ILE A 81 2.90 -15.83 -8.13
N SER A 82 2.63 -15.53 -9.40
CA SER A 82 3.48 -15.95 -10.52
C SER A 82 4.93 -15.50 -10.34
N GLU A 83 5.88 -16.34 -10.78
CA GLU A 83 7.29 -15.99 -10.84
C GLU A 83 7.58 -14.83 -11.81
N GLY A 84 6.70 -14.62 -12.78
CA GLY A 84 6.71 -13.44 -13.65
C GLY A 84 6.22 -12.15 -12.96
N GLN A 85 5.76 -12.18 -11.71
CA GLN A 85 5.36 -10.96 -11.00
C GLN A 85 6.52 -10.40 -10.18
N ALA A 86 7.25 -9.45 -10.76
CA ALA A 86 8.31 -8.71 -10.05
C ALA A 86 7.81 -7.43 -9.39
N GLY A 87 6.79 -6.78 -9.96
CA GLY A 87 6.24 -5.53 -9.44
C GLY A 87 5.58 -5.71 -8.07
N PHE A 88 5.86 -4.80 -7.13
CA PHE A 88 5.28 -4.78 -5.78
C PHE A 88 5.58 -6.03 -4.93
N ARG A 89 6.54 -6.87 -5.34
CA ARG A 89 6.97 -8.08 -4.64
C ARG A 89 8.27 -7.80 -3.88
N LYS A 90 8.40 -8.32 -2.65
CA LYS A 90 9.62 -8.10 -1.86
C LYS A 90 10.80 -8.80 -2.53
N LYS A 91 11.98 -8.17 -2.51
CA LYS A 91 13.24 -8.72 -3.04
C LYS A 91 13.19 -9.07 -4.55
N ARG A 92 12.32 -8.42 -5.32
CA ARG A 92 12.29 -8.49 -6.78
C ARG A 92 12.42 -7.08 -7.34
N GLY A 93 13.53 -6.82 -8.04
CA GLY A 93 13.80 -5.57 -8.72
C GLY A 93 13.54 -5.64 -10.21
N CYS A 94 13.69 -4.50 -10.90
CA CYS A 94 13.55 -4.44 -12.35
C CYS A 94 14.59 -5.31 -13.08
N VAL A 95 15.81 -5.44 -12.52
CA VAL A 95 16.90 -6.23 -13.10
C VAL A 95 16.59 -7.72 -13.07
N ASP A 96 16.08 -8.23 -11.94
CA ASP A 96 15.71 -9.65 -11.78
C ASP A 96 14.65 -10.07 -12.82
N HIS A 97 13.81 -9.12 -13.23
CA HIS A 97 12.73 -9.38 -14.17
C HIS A 97 13.17 -9.44 -15.64
N VAL A 98 14.30 -8.82 -15.98
CA VAL A 98 14.87 -8.90 -17.34
C VAL A 98 15.30 -10.33 -17.65
N PHE A 99 15.81 -11.07 -16.66
CA PHE A 99 16.23 -12.46 -16.82
C PHE A 99 15.04 -13.40 -17.07
N THR A 100 13.91 -13.18 -16.39
CA THR A 100 12.68 -13.97 -16.61
C THR A 100 12.12 -13.83 -18.03
N VAL A 101 12.24 -12.65 -18.63
CA VAL A 101 11.82 -12.40 -20.03
C VAL A 101 12.78 -13.05 -21.03
N GLY A 102 14.06 -13.19 -20.67
CA GLY A 102 15.09 -13.81 -21.52
C GLY A 102 15.00 -15.34 -21.59
N GLU A 103 14.60 -16.02 -20.50
CA GLU A 103 14.49 -17.49 -20.41
C GLU A 103 13.19 -18.07 -20.96
N SER A 104 12.24 -17.23 -21.40
CA SER A 104 10.96 -17.67 -21.99
C SER A 104 11.07 -17.93 -23.51
N ARG A 105 12.26 -18.27 -24.02
CA ARG A 105 12.55 -18.63 -25.42
C ARG A 105 13.19 -20.01 -25.46
#